data_AF-A0A1G9FKW9-F1
#
_entry.id   AF-A0A1G9FKW9-F1
#
_cell.length_a   1.000
_cell.length_b   1.000
_cell.length_c   1.000
_cell.angle_alpha   90.00
_cell.angle_beta   90.00
_cell.angle_gamma   90.00
#
_symmetry.space_group_name_H-M   'P 1'
#
loop_
_entity.id
_entity.type
_entity.pdbx_description
1 polymer ?
#
loop_
_entity_poly.entity_id
_entity_poly.type
_entity_poly.pdbx_seq_one_letter_code
_entity_poly.pdbx_strand_id
1 'polypeptide(L)' 'MKNGTGIFITGIILILISTPLAYALVNILYQNQNLAGEYVPILNGFIHSLMLVGSLISVIGGVVYIRDRGK' A
#
# COMPACT_ATOMS: atom_id res chain seq x y z
N MET A 1 9.46 -10.61 -18.29
CA MET A 1 8.35 -9.64 -18.10
C MET A 1 8.96 -8.24 -18.20
N LYS A 2 8.37 -7.29 -18.94
CA LYS A 2 8.85 -5.88 -18.90
C LYS A 2 8.78 -5.43 -17.43
N ASN A 3 9.91 -5.09 -16.83
CA ASN A 3 10.04 -4.92 -15.37
C ASN A 3 8.99 -3.93 -14.79
N GLY A 4 8.58 -2.93 -15.57
CA GLY A 4 7.54 -1.97 -15.18
C GLY A 4 6.15 -2.57 -14.97
N THR A 5 5.74 -3.58 -15.76
CA THR A 5 4.42 -4.21 -15.60
C THR A 5 4.30 -4.95 -14.27
N GLY A 6 5.37 -5.65 -13.86
CA GLY A 6 5.42 -6.33 -12.58
C GLY A 6 5.29 -5.34 -11.42
N ILE A 7 6.10 -4.28 -11.43
CA ILE A 7 6.07 -3.23 -10.41
C ILE A 7 4.69 -2.57 -10.33
N PHE A 8 4.07 -2.27 -11.48
CA PHE A 8 2.74 -1.67 -11.53
C PHE A 8 1.69 -2.55 -10.84
N ILE A 9 1.67 -3.85 -11.18
CA ILE A 9 0.74 -4.83 -10.62
C ILE A 9 0.98 -4.99 -9.11
N THR A 10 2.23 -5.03 -8.65
CA THR A 10 2.55 -5.08 -7.22
C THR A 10 1.96 -3.89 -6.45
N GLY A 11 2.04 -2.67 -7.01
CA GLY A 11 1.42 -1.49 -6.40
C GLY A 11 -0.10 -1.62 -6.27
N ILE A 12 -0.77 -2.13 -7.32
CA ILE A 12 -2.23 -2.36 -7.31
C ILE A 12 -2.60 -3.41 -6.25
N ILE A 13 -1.86 -4.52 -6.18
CA ILE A 13 -2.08 -5.56 -5.17
C ILE A 13 -1.97 -4.96 -3.77
N LEU A 14 -0.94 -4.14 -3.51
CA LEU A 14 -0.75 -3.48 -2.21
C LEU A 14 -1.95 -2.60 -1.83
N ILE A 15 -2.51 -1.85 -2.78
CA ILE A 15 -3.71 -1.03 -2.55
C ILE A 15 -4.90 -1.91 -2.19
N LEU A 16 -5.12 -3.02 -2.92
CA LEU A 16 -6.26 -3.92 -2.68
C LEU A 16 -6.19 -4.61 -1.32
N ILE A 17 -4.99 -4.97 -0.85
CA ILE A 17 -4.79 -5.62 0.44
C ILE A 17 -4.51 -4.63 1.58
N SER A 18 -4.52 -3.33 1.32
CA SER A 18 -4.17 -2.29 2.30
C SER A 18 -5.02 -2.36 3.57
N THR A 19 -6.33 -2.60 3.42
CA THR A 19 -7.25 -2.73 4.55
C THR A 19 -6.91 -3.89 5.48
N PRO A 20 -6.91 -5.17 5.03
CA PRO A 20 -6.56 -6.28 5.92
C PRO A 20 -5.12 -6.18 6.45
N LEU A 21 -4.19 -5.63 5.67
CA LEU A 21 -2.82 -5.41 6.12
C LEU A 21 -2.72 -4.35 7.23
N ALA A 22 -3.49 -3.26 7.13
CA ALA A 22 -3.58 -2.23 8.16
C ALA A 22 -4.15 -2.79 9.48
N TYR A 23 -5.21 -3.61 9.41
CA TYR A 23 -5.76 -4.29 10.58
C TYR A 23 -4.71 -5.16 11.28
N ALA A 24 -3.95 -5.95 10.51
CA ALA A 24 -2.87 -6.78 11.04
C ALA A 24 -1.77 -5.94 11.69
N LEU A 25 -1.33 -4.87 11.02
CA LEU A 25 -0.28 -3.97 11.54
C LEU A 25 -0.68 -3.28 12.84
N VAL A 26 -1.90 -2.73 12.92
CA VAL A 26 -2.39 -2.09 14.15
C VAL A 26 -2.48 -3.10 15.27
N ASN A 27 -2.97 -4.32 15.01
CA ASN A 27 -3.06 -5.37 16.03
C ASN A 27 -1.68 -5.80 16.56
N ILE A 28 -0.66 -5.84 15.70
CA ILE A 28 0.72 -6.18 16.09
C ILE A 28 1.37 -5.03 16.88
N LEU A 29 1.27 -3.80 16.38
CA LEU A 29 1.98 -2.64 16.96
C LEU A 29 1.36 -2.13 18.25
N TYR A 30 0.04 -2.24 18.38
CA TYR A 30 -0.72 -1.78 19.53
C TYR A 30 -1.27 -2.94 20.36
N GLN A 31 -0.63 -4.10 20.28
CA GLN A 31 -1.00 -5.25 21.08
C GLN A 31 -0.97 -4.86 22.57
N ASN A 32 -2.07 -5.15 23.28
CA ASN A 32 -2.28 -4.83 24.70
C ASN A 32 -2.47 -3.33 25.04
N GLN A 33 -2.67 -2.45 24.06
CA GLN A 33 -3.02 -1.05 24.31
C GLN A 33 -4.54 -0.84 24.24
N ASN A 34 -5.11 -0.08 25.18
CA ASN A 34 -6.51 0.32 25.13
C ASN A 34 -6.68 1.55 24.23
N LEU A 35 -7.01 1.31 22.97
CA LEU A 35 -7.20 2.34 21.94
C LEU A 35 -8.64 2.90 21.88
N ALA A 36 -9.40 2.82 22.97
CA ALA A 36 -10.78 3.27 23.01
C ALA A 36 -10.90 4.75 22.57
N GLY A 37 -11.50 4.99 21.41
CA GLY A 37 -11.66 6.32 20.79
C GLY A 37 -10.60 6.69 19.74
N GLU A 38 -9.39 6.11 19.80
CA GLU A 38 -8.28 6.44 18.88
C GLU A 38 -8.03 5.35 17.82
N TYR A 39 -8.61 4.16 17.99
CA TYR A 39 -8.44 3.02 17.08
C TYR A 39 -8.79 3.37 15.62
N VAL A 40 -9.93 4.04 15.40
CA VAL A 40 -10.42 4.36 14.05
C VAL A 40 -9.48 5.33 13.32
N PRO A 41 -9.08 6.48 13.91
CA PRO A 41 -8.08 7.36 13.32
C PRO A 41 -6.76 6.66 12.99
N ILE A 42 -6.23 5.84 13.90
CA ILE A 42 -4.96 5.12 13.72
C ILE A 42 -5.07 4.13 12.56
N LEU A 43 -6.09 3.27 12.58
CA LEU A 43 -6.35 2.32 11.51
C LEU A 43 -6.47 3.02 10.16
N ASN A 44 -7.23 4.12 10.11
CA ASN A 44 -7.41 4.88 8.89
C ASN A 44 -6.08 5.49 8.39
N GLY A 45 -5.22 5.94 9.30
CA GLY A 45 -3.86 6.38 8.99
C GLY A 45 -3.00 5.28 8.37
N PHE A 46 -3.06 4.06 8.90
CA PHE A 46 -2.37 2.90 8.31
C PHE A 46 -2.90 2.55 6.91
N ILE A 47 -4.23 2.50 6.74
CA ILE A 47 -4.85 2.21 5.43
C ILE A 47 -4.40 3.23 4.39
N HIS A 48 -4.56 4.53 4.68
CA HIS A 48 -4.19 5.59 3.72
C HIS A 48 -2.70 5.60 3.42
N SER A 49 -1.84 5.33 4.42
CA SER A 49 -0.39 5.23 4.20
C SER A 49 -0.04 4.07 3.29
N LEU A 50 -0.64 2.89 3.48
CA LEU A 50 -0.43 1.74 2.61
C LEU A 50 -0.97 1.99 1.18
N MET A 51 -2.14 2.61 1.06
CA MET A 51 -2.69 3.02 -0.25
C MET A 51 -1.78 4.01 -0.97
N LEU A 52 -1.19 4.97 -0.23
CA LEU A 52 -0.23 5.93 -0.78
C LEU A 52 1.04 5.23 -1.28
N VAL A 53 1.61 4.33 -0.48
CA VAL A 53 2.78 3.53 -0.90
C VAL A 53 2.45 2.71 -2.15
N GLY A 54 1.29 2.05 -2.18
CA GLY A 54 0.85 1.28 -3.34
C GLY A 54 0.67 2.15 -4.58
N SER A 55 0.10 3.35 -4.41
CA SER A 55 -0.07 4.32 -5.48
C SER A 55 1.27 4.78 -6.06
N LEU A 56 2.26 5.07 -5.20
CA LEU A 56 3.61 5.45 -5.63
C LEU A 56 4.29 4.31 -6.41
N ILE A 57 4.19 3.08 -5.91
CA ILE A 57 4.74 1.90 -6.59
C ILE A 57 4.07 1.72 -7.96
N SER A 58 2.75 1.87 -8.05
CA SER A 58 2.03 1.80 -9.32
C SER A 58 2.48 2.90 -10.29
N VAL A 59 2.63 4.14 -9.86
CA VAL A 59 3.13 5.23 -10.72
C VAL A 59 4.54 4.91 -11.24
N ILE A 60 5.45 4.46 -10.38
CA ILE A 60 6.81 4.07 -10.78
C ILE A 60 6.76 2.94 -11.82
N GLY A 61 5.95 1.91 -11.59
CA GLY A 61 5.77 0.81 -12.53
C GLY A 61 5.25 1.27 -13.90
N GLY A 62 4.27 2.18 -13.91
CA GLY A 62 3.74 2.79 -15.14
C GLY A 62 4.80 3.59 -15.90
N VAL A 63 5.56 4.43 -15.20
CA VAL A 63 6.65 5.23 -15.80
C VAL A 63 7.73 4.32 -16.41
N VAL A 64 8.15 3.27 -15.69
CA VAL A 64 9.13 2.30 -16.20
C VAL A 64 8.59 1.57 -17.42
N TYR A 65 7.31 1.17 -17.41
CA TYR A 65 6.68 0.49 -18.54
C TYR A 65 6.64 1.36 -19.80
N ILE A 66 6.30 2.65 -19.67
CA ILE A 66 6.28 3.60 -20.79
C ILE A 66 7.70 3.82 -21.31
N ARG A 67 8.68 4.01 -20.42
CA ARG A 67 10.10 4.19 -20.78
C ARG A 67 10.64 2.99 -21.58
N ASP A 68 10.27 1.77 -21.20
CA ASP A 68 10.68 0.52 -21.87
C ASP A 68 9.88 0.23 -23.17
N ARG A 69 8.95 1.10 -23.56
CA ARG A 69 8.20 1.05 -24.83
C ARG A 69 8.61 2.16 -25.80
N GLY A 70 9.19 3.25 -25.30
CA GLY A 70 9.68 4.38 -26.11
C GLY A 70 11.13 4.25 -26.59
N LYS A 71 11.83 3.16 -26.23
CA LYS A 71 13.04 2.67 -26.88
C LYS A 71 12.67 1.56 -27.85
#